data_AF-A0A7C2NZ94-F1
#
_entry.id   AF-A0A7C2NZ94-F1
#
_cell.length_a   1.000
_cell.length_b   1.000
_cell.length_c   1.000
_cell.angle_alpha   90.00
_cell.angle_beta   90.00
_cell.angle_gamma   90.00
#
_symmetry.space_group_name_H-M   'P 1'
#
loop_
_entity.id
_entity.type
_entity.pdbx_description
1 polymer ?
#
loop_
_entity_poly.entity_id
_entity_poly.type
_entity_poly.pdbx_seq_one_letter_code
_entity_poly.pdbx_strand_id
1 'polypeptide(L)' 'MPAHVEPVARLHRDFRTCTVCERIYWEGSHTRRLGAVLDAALASVTR' A
#
# COMPACT_ATOMS: atom_id res chain seq x y z
N MET A 1 1.10 -28.95 -4.95
CA MET A 1 2.22 -28.00 -4.81
C MET A 1 1.75 -26.87 -3.91
N PRO A 2 2.19 -26.75 -2.65
CA PRO A 2 1.82 -25.57 -1.88
C PRO A 2 2.47 -24.37 -2.56
N ALA A 3 1.69 -23.33 -2.84
CA ALA A 3 2.26 -22.06 -3.26
C ALA A 3 3.18 -21.59 -2.13
N HIS A 4 4.49 -21.48 -2.40
CA HIS A 4 5.41 -20.87 -1.46
C HIS A 4 4.96 -19.42 -1.27
N VAL A 5 4.34 -19.13 -0.13
CA VAL A 5 3.95 -17.77 0.23
C VAL A 5 5.23 -17.09 0.71
N GLU A 6 5.83 -16.29 -0.17
CA GLU A 6 7.00 -15.48 0.18
C GLU A 6 6.65 -14.57 1.37
N PRO A 7 7.51 -14.45 2.40
CA PRO A 7 7.24 -13.55 3.52
C PRO A 7 6.94 -12.13 3.05
N VAL A 8 5.86 -11.53 3.53
CA VAL A 8 5.44 -10.15 3.19
C VAL A 8 6.57 -9.14 3.39
N ALA A 9 7.41 -9.35 4.41
CA ALA A 9 8.61 -8.56 4.68
C ALA A 9 9.65 -8.55 3.55
N ARG A 10 9.69 -9.59 2.68
CA ARG A 10 10.56 -9.64 1.50
C ARG A 10 9.96 -8.94 0.29
N LEU A 11 8.63 -8.82 0.25
CA LEU A 11 7.89 -8.26 -0.88
C LEU A 11 7.72 -6.73 -0.79
N HIS A 12 7.85 -6.17 0.42
CA HIS A 12 7.60 -4.76 0.69
C HIS A 12 8.73 -4.16 1.52
N ARG A 13 8.95 -2.86 1.33
CA ARG A 13 10.07 -2.10 1.90
C ARG A 13 9.65 -1.12 2.98
N ASP A 14 8.44 -0.57 2.86
CA ASP A 14 7.96 0.47 3.75
C ASP A 14 6.78 -0.04 4.58
N PHE A 15 7.09 -0.42 5.82
CA PHE A 15 6.12 -0.81 6.82
C PHE A 15 5.86 0.36 7.77
N ARG A 16 4.59 0.59 8.11
CA ARG A 16 4.18 1.57 9.11
C ARG A 16 3.30 0.88 10.14
N THR A 17 3.56 1.12 11.41
CA THR A 17 2.75 0.57 12.50
C THR A 17 1.88 1.69 13.08
N CYS A 18 0.60 1.43 13.28
CA CYS A 18 -0.27 2.36 13.99
C CYS A 18 0.02 2.31 15.49
N THR A 19 0.33 3.44 16.12
CA THR A 19 0.59 3.50 17.58
C THR A 19 -0.67 3.38 18.44
N VAL A 20 -1.87 3.39 17.83
CA VAL A 20 -3.16 3.27 18.54
C VAL A 20 -3.68 1.84 18.53
N CYS A 21 -3.61 1.15 17.38
CA CYS A 21 -4.17 -0.21 17.21
C CYS A 21 -3.12 -1.28 16.88
N GLU A 22 -1.84 -0.92 16.82
CA GLU A 22 -0.67 -1.79 16.63
C GLU A 22 -0.64 -2.59 15.31
N ARG A 23 -1.58 -2.31 14.39
CA ARG A 23 -1.59 -2.95 13.07
C ARG A 23 -0.43 -2.46 12.20
N ILE A 24 0.15 -3.40 11.46
CA ILE A 24 1.20 -3.15 10.48
C ILE A 24 0.55 -2.94 9.11
N TYR A 25 0.89 -1.82 8.50
CA TYR A 25 0.47 -1.40 7.16
C TYR A 25 1.68 -1.33 6.24
N TRP A 26 1.49 -1.60 4.96
CA TRP A 26 2.51 -1.42 3.93
C TRP A 26 1.85 -0.97 2.63
N GLU A 27 2.62 -0.39 1.72
CA GLU A 27 2.13 -0.09 0.38
C GLU A 27 1.89 -1.37 -0.42
N GLY A 28 0.63 -1.79 -0.43
CA GLY A 28 0.15 -2.86 -1.28
C GLY A 28 -0.39 -2.35 -2.62
N SER A 29 -0.88 -3.29 -3.43
CA SER A 29 -1.57 -2.99 -4.68
C SER A 29 -2.78 -2.08 -4.48
N HIS A 30 -3.46 -2.17 -3.33
CA HIS A 30 -4.61 -1.33 -3.00
C HIS A 30 -4.21 0.14 -2.76
N THR A 31 -3.12 0.39 -2.03
CA THR A 31 -2.60 1.75 -1.79
C THR A 31 -2.14 2.39 -3.11
N ARG A 32 -1.43 1.64 -3.97
CA ARG A 32 -1.04 2.14 -5.30
C ARG A 32 -2.24 2.48 -6.19
N ARG A 33 -3.27 1.62 -6.17
CA ARG A 33 -4.51 1.86 -6.93
C ARG A 33 -5.25 3.10 -6.43
N LEU A 34 -5.36 3.28 -5.13
CA LEU A 34 -5.96 4.47 -4.54
C LEU A 34 -5.15 5.74 -4.86
N GLY A 35 -3.82 5.66 -4.78
CA GLY A 35 -2.92 6.74 -5.19
C GLY A 35 -3.18 7.20 -6.63
N ALA A 36 -3.25 6.28 -7.59
CA ALA A 36 -3.53 6.61 -8.98
C ALA A 36 -4.88 7.32 -9.19
N VAL A 37 -5.91 6.95 -8.40
CA VAL A 37 -7.22 7.62 -8.44
C VAL A 37 -7.11 9.06 -7.90
N LEU A 38 -6.40 9.25 -6.79
CA LEU A 38 -6.17 10.56 -6.20
C LEU A 38 -5.36 11.45 -7.14
N ASP A 39 -4.29 10.93 -7.74
CA ASP A 39 -3.45 11.65 -8.69
C ASP A 39 -4.27 12.14 -9.90
N ALA A 40 -5.12 11.27 -10.45
CA ALA A 40 -6.02 11.64 -11.55
C ALA A 40 -7.03 12.73 -11.13
N ALA A 41 -7.59 12.63 -9.92
CA ALA A 41 -8.50 13.64 -9.40
C ALA A 41 -7.78 14.98 -9.18
N LEU A 42 -6.59 14.99 -8.59
CA LEU A 42 -5.79 16.20 -8.37
C LEU A 42 -5.38 16.88 -9.69
N ALA A 43 -5.02 16.11 -10.71
CA ALA A 43 -4.73 16.62 -12.04
C ALA A 43 -5.95 17.29 -12.68
N SER A 44 -7.18 16.84 -12.37
CA SER A 44 -8.42 17.44 -12.86
C SER A 44 -8.82 18.73 -12.14
N VAL A 45 -8.40 18.91 -10.89
CA VAL A 45 -8.74 20.09 -10.06
C VAL A 45 -7.77 21.25 -10.28
N THR A 46 -6.55 20.98 -10.76
CA THR A 46 -5.51 21.99 -10.98
C THR A 46 -5.58 22.62 -12.39
N ARG A 47 -6.74 22.54 -13.06
CA ARG A 47 -6.95 23.00 -14.44
C ARG A 47 -7.95 24.15 -14.54
#